data_AF-X0TAQ2-F1
#
_entry.id   AF-X0TAQ2-F1
#
_cell.length_a   1.000
_cell.length_b   1.000
_cell.length_c   1.000
_cell.angle_alpha   90.00
_cell.angle_beta   90.00
_cell.angle_gamma   90.00
#
_symmetry.space_group_name_H-M   'P 1'
#
loop_
_entity.id
_entity.type
_entity.pdbx_description
1 polymer ?
#
loop_
_entity_poly.entity_id
_entity_poly.type
_entity_poly.pdbx_seq_one_letter_code
_entity_poly.pdbx_strand_id
1 'polypeptide(L)'
;MTVELVKATRLMTQTEHADWLVNERINQRGVKIDRELAQLAVRYAGQEQKEISKKLAALTDWTITSHTQTARIRDWLKDRLMLIQDARKLMLVEKDGEQKWSVDKNVRAQLMALHGLPLDVQELLKLTDDGNRSSVAKFQRMLDMADPEDDRVRGAFIYAGAGQTGRFSSKGLQLHNSPRKCLTPAETEDIRGLMKCGEVIPDVMDTLAKLLRPALIPEKGNVFVVGDWSAIEARVLPWLANTKGSEKVLDVFRSGEDIYMHTAKEMNLDDRFIGKVATLALGYQGSVGAFQNMAKIYGLEMSDTEAKVIVDRWRKANQWAKTLWAKCDTAAKEAVRKPGTYHEAGRLRYWCHGETLFCALPGGYSIQYPLVKIDQETDSKFGSREVVSYAKASITPAADAEEWPRHSLYGGILVENACQAVAANILKNSLQQLDDVVLHCHDEIGIEVPERLATDAALNLQKVM
;
A
#
# COMPACT_ATOMS: atom_id res chain seq x y z
N MET A 1 -18.55 -0.12 -24.14
CA MET A 1 -19.16 -0.85 -23.01
C MET A 1 -20.45 -1.46 -23.51
N THR A 2 -20.57 -2.78 -23.59
CA THR A 2 -21.69 -3.47 -24.23
C THR A 2 -22.95 -3.43 -23.36
N VAL A 3 -24.14 -3.39 -24.00
CA VAL A 3 -25.45 -3.47 -23.33
C VAL A 3 -25.54 -4.70 -22.41
N GLU A 4 -24.87 -5.78 -22.79
CA GLU A 4 -24.77 -7.01 -22.00
C GLU A 4 -24.08 -6.81 -20.65
N LEU A 5 -23.00 -6.02 -20.58
CA LEU A 5 -22.33 -5.70 -19.32
C LEU A 5 -23.25 -4.93 -18.38
N VAL A 6 -24.00 -3.96 -18.89
CA VAL A 6 -24.95 -3.18 -18.08
C VAL A 6 -26.11 -4.04 -17.59
N LYS A 7 -26.55 -5.02 -18.39
CA LYS A 7 -27.58 -5.99 -17.98
C LYS A 7 -27.05 -7.03 -16.98
N ALA A 8 -25.75 -7.31 -17.00
CA ALA A 8 -25.09 -8.28 -16.14
C ALA A 8 -24.56 -7.69 -14.82
N THR A 9 -24.48 -6.36 -14.70
CA THR A 9 -24.08 -5.69 -13.45
C THR A 9 -25.28 -5.15 -12.71
N ARG A 10 -25.23 -5.21 -11.37
CA ARG A 10 -26.25 -4.54 -10.56
C ARG A 10 -26.09 -3.03 -10.66
N LEU A 11 -27.20 -2.31 -10.53
CA LEU A 11 -27.15 -0.87 -10.33
C LEU A 11 -26.48 -0.55 -8.98
N MET A 12 -25.80 0.60 -8.94
CA MET A 12 -25.31 1.17 -7.69
C MET A 12 -26.48 1.50 -6.77
N THR A 13 -26.30 1.28 -5.48
CA THR A 13 -27.21 1.83 -4.47
C THR A 13 -27.10 3.36 -4.45
N GLN A 14 -28.07 4.05 -3.83
CA GLN A 14 -28.00 5.51 -3.69
C GLN A 14 -26.71 5.95 -2.97
N THR A 15 -26.28 5.22 -1.94
CA THR A 15 -25.03 5.49 -1.21
C THR A 15 -23.80 5.31 -2.09
N GLU A 16 -23.72 4.23 -2.87
CA GLU A 16 -22.59 3.99 -3.77
C GLU A 16 -22.52 5.02 -4.89
N HIS A 17 -23.67 5.43 -5.41
CA HIS A 17 -23.73 6.50 -6.39
C HIS A 17 -23.31 7.85 -5.78
N ALA A 18 -23.68 8.13 -4.53
CA ALA A 18 -23.22 9.32 -3.82
C ALA A 18 -21.70 9.31 -3.59
N ASP A 19 -21.13 8.17 -3.17
CA ASP A 19 -19.68 8.00 -3.05
C ASP A 19 -18.95 8.21 -4.39
N TRP A 20 -19.53 7.68 -5.47
CA TRP A 20 -19.00 7.87 -6.82
C TRP A 20 -19.07 9.35 -7.24
N LEU A 21 -20.18 10.06 -6.98
CA LEU A 21 -20.29 11.48 -7.27
C LEU A 21 -19.28 12.33 -6.49
N VAL A 22 -18.98 11.96 -5.24
CA VAL A 22 -17.91 12.60 -4.45
C VAL A 22 -16.55 12.42 -5.14
N ASN A 23 -16.23 11.21 -5.60
CA ASN A 23 -15.00 10.95 -6.38
C ASN A 23 -14.92 11.86 -7.61
N GLU A 24 -16.02 11.99 -8.35
CA GLU A 24 -16.05 12.83 -9.55
C GLU A 24 -15.87 14.31 -9.22
N ARG A 25 -16.47 14.82 -8.13
CA ARG A 25 -16.24 16.21 -7.67
C ARG A 25 -14.78 16.46 -7.31
N ILE A 26 -14.15 15.54 -6.58
CA ILE A 26 -12.73 15.63 -6.21
C ILE A 26 -11.86 15.61 -7.48
N ASN A 27 -12.16 14.71 -8.42
CA ASN A 27 -11.45 14.62 -9.70
C ASN A 27 -11.62 15.86 -10.58
N GLN A 28 -12.81 16.45 -10.62
CA GLN A 28 -13.09 17.68 -11.37
C GLN A 28 -12.36 18.88 -10.77
N ARG A 29 -12.30 18.96 -9.44
CA ARG A 29 -11.52 19.98 -8.76
C ARG A 29 -10.03 19.78 -9.02
N GLY A 30 -9.52 18.56 -8.91
CA GLY A 30 -8.11 18.23 -9.09
C GLY A 30 -7.22 18.84 -8.00
N VAL A 31 -5.91 18.65 -8.12
CA VAL A 31 -4.89 19.27 -7.25
C VAL A 31 -3.93 20.09 -8.09
N LYS A 32 -3.62 21.32 -7.67
CA LYS A 32 -2.68 22.19 -8.38
C LYS A 32 -1.24 21.71 -8.17
N ILE A 33 -0.45 21.75 -9.24
CA ILE A 33 0.97 21.42 -9.21
C ILE A 33 1.83 22.66 -9.39
N ASP A 34 3.06 22.59 -8.90
CA ASP A 34 4.12 23.52 -9.26
C ASP A 34 4.75 23.09 -10.60
N ARG A 35 4.25 23.66 -11.71
CA ARG A 35 4.69 23.31 -13.06
C ARG A 35 6.18 23.56 -13.27
N GLU A 36 6.71 24.67 -12.76
CA GLU A 36 8.12 25.03 -12.91
C GLU A 36 9.02 24.02 -12.18
N LEU A 37 8.68 23.69 -10.93
CA LEU A 37 9.40 22.69 -10.15
C LEU A 37 9.35 21.31 -10.83
N ALA A 38 8.19 20.92 -11.37
CA ALA A 38 8.04 19.65 -12.09
C ALA A 38 8.89 19.62 -13.37
N GLN A 39 8.97 20.72 -14.13
CA GLN A 39 9.84 20.82 -15.32
C GLN A 39 11.32 20.72 -14.96
N LEU A 40 11.75 21.41 -13.90
CA LEU A 40 13.11 21.32 -13.37
C LEU A 40 13.43 19.88 -12.95
N ALA A 41 12.52 19.24 -12.23
CA ALA A 41 12.68 17.86 -11.77
C ALA A 41 12.82 16.87 -12.92
N VAL A 42 12.00 16.97 -13.97
CA VAL A 42 12.12 16.13 -15.17
C VAL A 42 13.47 16.32 -15.85
N ARG A 43 13.96 17.56 -15.95
CA ARG A 43 15.26 17.86 -16.56
C ARG A 43 16.41 17.20 -15.79
N TYR A 44 16.47 17.39 -14.47
CA TYR A 44 17.53 16.83 -13.62
C TYR A 44 17.48 15.30 -13.60
N ALA A 45 16.28 14.72 -13.50
CA ALA A 45 16.10 13.28 -13.59
C ALA A 45 16.59 12.71 -14.91
N GLY A 46 16.29 13.36 -16.03
CA GLY A 46 16.73 12.92 -17.35
C GLY A 46 18.25 12.99 -17.52
N GLN A 47 18.92 13.97 -16.89
CA GLN A 47 20.38 14.03 -16.85
C GLN A 47 20.97 12.91 -16.00
N GLU A 48 20.45 12.70 -14.79
CA GLU A 48 20.93 11.65 -13.89
C GLU A 48 20.74 10.25 -14.49
N GLN A 49 19.61 9.98 -15.15
CA GLN A 49 19.38 8.71 -15.83
C GLN A 49 20.40 8.44 -16.96
N LYS A 50 20.86 9.48 -17.66
CA LYS A 50 21.92 9.35 -18.67
C LYS A 50 23.26 9.03 -18.01
N GLU A 51 23.59 9.69 -16.90
CA GLU A 51 24.83 9.41 -16.16
C GLU A 51 24.83 8.02 -15.53
N ILE A 52 23.71 7.58 -14.95
CA ILE A 52 23.53 6.20 -14.47
C ILE A 52 23.74 5.20 -15.61
N SER A 53 23.16 5.46 -16.78
CA SER A 53 23.30 4.56 -17.94
C SER A 53 24.75 4.48 -18.44
N LYS A 54 25.47 5.60 -18.46
CA LYS A 54 26.92 5.63 -18.77
C LYS A 54 27.74 4.85 -17.75
N LYS A 55 27.48 5.04 -16.45
CA LYS A 55 28.17 4.32 -15.37
C LYS A 55 27.91 2.83 -15.44
N LEU A 56 26.66 2.40 -15.67
CA LEU A 56 26.31 0.99 -15.87
C LEU A 56 27.04 0.39 -17.07
N ALA A 57 27.07 1.09 -18.20
CA ALA A 57 27.77 0.62 -19.39
C ALA A 57 29.28 0.47 -19.13
N ALA A 58 29.91 1.46 -18.51
CA ALA A 58 31.33 1.40 -18.17
C ALA A 58 31.64 0.28 -17.15
N LEU A 59 30.80 0.10 -16.13
CA LEU A 59 30.97 -0.89 -15.07
C LEU A 59 30.82 -2.34 -15.58
N THR A 60 30.07 -2.53 -16.66
CA THR A 60 29.68 -3.86 -17.15
C THR A 60 30.26 -4.18 -18.53
N ASP A 61 31.27 -3.44 -18.96
CA ASP A 61 31.89 -3.56 -20.29
C ASP A 61 30.84 -3.57 -21.42
N TRP A 62 29.89 -2.63 -21.33
CA TRP A 62 28.77 -2.44 -22.27
C TRP A 62 27.74 -3.57 -22.33
N THR A 63 27.81 -4.54 -21.43
CA THR A 63 26.80 -5.60 -21.32
C THR A 63 25.44 -5.02 -20.93
N ILE A 64 25.42 -4.08 -19.98
CA ILE A 64 24.22 -3.42 -19.46
C ILE A 64 24.32 -1.94 -19.79
N THR A 65 23.46 -1.46 -20.67
CA THR A 65 23.43 -0.05 -21.12
C THR A 65 22.29 0.74 -20.49
N SER A 66 21.38 0.08 -19.75
CA SER A 66 20.27 0.74 -19.07
C SER A 66 19.81 -0.07 -17.87
N HIS A 67 19.44 0.63 -16.79
CA HIS A 67 18.81 0.07 -15.59
C HIS A 67 17.51 -0.70 -15.87
N THR A 68 16.87 -0.46 -17.02
CA THR A 68 15.65 -1.16 -17.46
C THR A 68 15.90 -2.56 -18.01
N GLN A 69 17.16 -2.92 -18.31
CA GLN A 69 17.55 -4.23 -18.83
C GLN A 69 17.63 -5.29 -17.71
N THR A 70 16.53 -5.48 -16.99
CA THR A 70 16.44 -6.34 -15.80
C THR A 70 16.92 -7.77 -16.02
N ALA A 71 16.66 -8.37 -17.19
CA ALA A 71 17.17 -9.69 -17.53
C ALA A 71 18.71 -9.72 -17.61
N ARG A 72 19.33 -8.71 -18.22
CA ARG A 72 20.80 -8.62 -18.31
C ARG A 72 21.43 -8.36 -16.95
N ILE A 73 20.81 -7.48 -16.15
CA ILE A 73 21.23 -7.23 -14.76
C ILE A 73 21.19 -8.52 -13.94
N ARG A 74 20.09 -9.29 -14.06
CA ARG A 74 19.94 -10.59 -13.40
C ARG A 74 21.05 -11.56 -13.80
N ASP A 75 21.29 -11.70 -15.09
CA ASP A 75 22.26 -12.66 -15.61
C ASP A 75 23.69 -12.27 -15.20
N TRP A 76 24.04 -10.98 -15.29
CA TRP A 76 25.34 -10.44 -14.84
C TRP A 76 25.57 -10.65 -13.33
N LEU A 77 24.54 -10.41 -12.51
CA LEU A 77 24.62 -10.66 -11.06
C LEU A 77 24.77 -12.15 -10.76
N LYS A 78 24.04 -13.01 -11.48
CA LYS A 78 24.10 -14.46 -11.31
C LYS A 78 25.50 -14.99 -11.57
N ASP A 79 26.14 -14.55 -12.64
CA ASP A 79 27.49 -15.02 -13.01
C ASP A 79 28.54 -14.67 -11.95
N ARG A 80 28.39 -13.53 -11.28
CA ARG A 80 29.34 -13.07 -10.25
C ARG A 80 29.04 -13.59 -8.85
N LEU A 81 27.77 -13.83 -8.54
CA LEU A 81 27.32 -14.19 -7.19
C LEU A 81 27.06 -15.69 -7.02
N MET A 82 27.12 -16.49 -8.09
CA MET A 82 26.79 -17.93 -8.02
C MET A 82 27.65 -18.74 -7.04
N LEU A 83 28.87 -18.30 -6.75
CA LEU A 83 29.78 -18.95 -5.80
C LEU A 83 29.55 -18.52 -4.35
N ILE A 84 28.83 -17.41 -4.13
CA ILE A 84 28.49 -16.91 -2.79
C ILE A 84 27.17 -17.56 -2.40
N GLN A 85 27.23 -18.57 -1.52
CA GLN A 85 26.05 -19.37 -1.16
C GLN A 85 24.88 -18.53 -0.68
N ASP A 86 25.12 -17.52 0.15
CA ASP A 86 24.06 -16.67 0.70
C ASP A 86 23.43 -15.80 -0.39
N ALA A 87 24.23 -15.15 -1.24
CA ALA A 87 23.71 -14.38 -2.37
C ALA A 87 22.90 -15.24 -3.35
N ARG A 88 23.38 -16.46 -3.64
CA ARG A 88 22.67 -17.43 -4.47
C ARG A 88 21.32 -17.80 -3.88
N LYS A 89 21.24 -18.06 -2.57
CA LYS A 89 19.98 -18.38 -1.89
C LYS A 89 19.00 -17.21 -1.95
N LEU A 90 19.47 -15.97 -1.81
CA LEU A 90 18.60 -14.78 -1.88
C LEU A 90 18.03 -14.56 -3.29
N MET A 91 18.82 -14.85 -4.34
CA MET A 91 18.37 -14.67 -5.73
C MET A 91 17.49 -15.83 -6.23
N LEU A 92 17.57 -17.01 -5.63
CA LEU A 92 16.73 -18.16 -5.98
C LEU A 92 15.40 -18.09 -5.25
N VAL A 93 14.34 -17.73 -5.98
CA VAL A 93 12.97 -17.65 -5.46
C VAL A 93 12.16 -18.80 -6.05
N GLU A 94 11.44 -19.53 -5.20
CA GLU A 94 10.46 -20.52 -5.64
C GLU A 94 9.17 -19.82 -6.01
N LYS A 95 8.72 -20.03 -7.25
CA LYS A 95 7.46 -19.48 -7.74
C LYS A 95 6.77 -20.54 -8.58
N ASP A 96 5.55 -20.91 -8.18
CA ASP A 96 4.74 -21.93 -8.84
C ASP A 96 5.42 -23.32 -8.89
N GLY A 97 6.20 -23.68 -7.85
CA GLY A 97 6.95 -24.94 -7.79
C GLY A 97 8.22 -24.97 -8.64
N GLU A 98 8.56 -23.87 -9.32
CA GLU A 98 9.79 -23.73 -10.10
C GLU A 98 10.78 -22.77 -9.43
N GLN A 99 12.08 -23.10 -9.51
CA GLN A 99 13.15 -22.19 -9.07
C GLN A 99 13.43 -21.14 -10.14
N LYS A 100 13.23 -19.88 -9.80
CA LYS A 100 13.49 -18.72 -10.69
C LYS A 100 14.48 -17.77 -10.05
N TRP A 101 15.36 -17.23 -10.89
CA TRP A 101 16.31 -16.19 -10.48
C TRP A 101 15.60 -14.84 -10.46
N SER A 102 15.49 -14.22 -9.29
CA SER A 102 14.95 -12.88 -9.10
C SER A 102 16.04 -11.89 -8.72
N VAL A 103 15.86 -10.65 -9.17
CA VAL A 103 16.63 -9.46 -8.75
C VAL A 103 15.66 -8.30 -8.53
N ASP A 104 14.47 -8.60 -8.00
CA ASP A 104 13.52 -7.58 -7.60
C ASP A 104 14.09 -6.68 -6.49
N LYS A 105 13.36 -5.61 -6.16
CA LYS A 105 13.80 -4.63 -5.17
C LYS A 105 14.14 -5.25 -3.81
N ASN A 106 13.38 -6.24 -3.36
CA ASN A 106 13.62 -6.89 -2.07
C ASN A 106 14.89 -7.74 -2.11
N VAL A 107 15.08 -8.49 -3.20
CA VAL A 107 16.31 -9.28 -3.40
C VAL A 107 17.52 -8.36 -3.47
N ARG A 108 17.47 -7.26 -4.24
CA ARG A 108 18.60 -6.31 -4.33
C ARG A 108 18.93 -5.68 -2.97
N ALA A 109 17.92 -5.32 -2.18
CA ALA A 109 18.13 -4.80 -0.84
C ALA A 109 18.78 -5.84 0.10
N GLN A 110 18.31 -7.10 0.05
CA GLN A 110 18.91 -8.19 0.83
C GLN A 110 20.34 -8.50 0.38
N LEU A 111 20.61 -8.45 -0.93
CA LEU A 111 21.96 -8.57 -1.45
C LEU A 111 22.83 -7.46 -0.87
N MET A 112 22.45 -6.18 -1.00
CA MET A 112 23.23 -5.05 -0.49
C MET A 112 23.59 -5.15 1.01
N ALA A 113 22.79 -5.86 1.80
CA ALA A 113 23.04 -6.09 3.23
C ALA A 113 24.09 -7.18 3.52
N LEU A 114 24.51 -7.99 2.54
CA LEU A 114 25.54 -9.01 2.75
C LEU A 114 26.92 -8.37 2.93
N HIS A 115 27.70 -8.91 3.87
CA HIS A 115 29.10 -8.56 4.02
C HIS A 115 29.97 -9.17 2.91
N GLY A 116 30.97 -8.43 2.45
CA GLY A 116 31.98 -8.95 1.51
C GLY A 116 31.50 -9.04 0.05
N LEU A 117 30.43 -8.34 -0.32
CA LEU A 117 30.05 -8.23 -1.73
C LEU A 117 31.13 -7.53 -2.56
N PRO A 118 31.42 -8.02 -3.77
CA PRO A 118 32.29 -7.31 -4.72
C PRO A 118 31.84 -5.86 -4.93
N LEU A 119 32.79 -4.93 -4.99
CA LEU A 119 32.51 -3.49 -5.09
C LEU A 119 31.73 -3.13 -6.35
N ASP A 120 32.01 -3.80 -7.46
CA ASP A 120 31.30 -3.63 -8.72
C ASP A 120 29.84 -4.09 -8.64
N VAL A 121 29.56 -5.17 -7.90
CA VAL A 121 28.19 -5.61 -7.62
C VAL A 121 27.47 -4.57 -6.76
N GLN A 122 28.10 -4.06 -5.70
CA GLN A 122 27.50 -3.02 -4.87
C GLN A 122 27.15 -1.78 -5.69
N GLU A 123 28.06 -1.33 -6.56
CA GLU A 123 27.83 -0.18 -7.42
C GLU A 123 26.71 -0.44 -8.44
N LEU A 124 26.68 -1.60 -9.08
CA LEU A 124 25.62 -1.98 -10.01
C LEU A 124 24.24 -1.98 -9.34
N LEU A 125 24.16 -2.52 -8.12
CA LEU A 125 22.91 -2.54 -7.35
C LEU A 125 22.43 -1.11 -7.01
N LYS A 126 23.33 -0.22 -6.57
CA LYS A 126 23.01 1.19 -6.30
C LYS A 126 22.50 1.91 -7.56
N LEU A 127 23.24 1.81 -8.65
CA LEU A 127 22.86 2.42 -9.94
C LEU A 127 21.52 1.89 -10.45
N THR A 128 21.26 0.60 -10.26
CA THR A 128 19.98 -0.03 -10.63
C THR A 128 18.83 0.50 -9.77
N ASP A 129 19.03 0.64 -8.45
CA ASP A 129 18.01 1.15 -7.55
C ASP A 129 17.70 2.63 -7.78
N ASP A 130 18.73 3.45 -7.98
CA ASP A 130 18.57 4.88 -8.28
C ASP A 130 17.90 5.08 -9.64
N GLY A 131 18.29 4.34 -10.67
CA GLY A 131 17.64 4.38 -11.98
C GLY A 131 16.16 3.98 -11.92
N ASN A 132 15.80 3.01 -11.07
CA ASN A 132 14.43 2.50 -10.95
C ASN A 132 13.51 3.36 -10.04
N ARG A 133 13.97 4.49 -9.49
CA ARG A 133 13.08 5.33 -8.66
C ARG A 133 11.96 5.95 -9.50
N SER A 134 10.73 5.87 -8.98
CA SER A 134 9.51 6.31 -9.68
C SER A 134 9.25 7.82 -9.64
N SER A 135 10.11 8.61 -8.97
CA SER A 135 9.93 10.06 -8.83
C SER A 135 9.87 10.77 -10.19
N VAL A 136 10.71 10.36 -11.14
CA VAL A 136 10.75 10.91 -12.51
C VAL A 136 9.41 10.75 -13.22
N ALA A 137 8.87 9.53 -13.18
CA ALA A 137 7.60 9.23 -13.84
C ALA A 137 6.46 10.07 -13.23
N LYS A 138 6.49 10.33 -11.92
CA LYS A 138 5.47 11.16 -11.27
C LYS A 138 5.55 12.63 -11.70
N PHE A 139 6.74 13.24 -11.78
CA PHE A 139 6.86 14.61 -12.29
C PHE A 139 6.45 14.72 -13.76
N GLN A 140 6.82 13.75 -14.58
CA GLN A 140 6.35 13.72 -15.97
C GLN A 140 4.81 13.62 -16.01
N ARG A 141 4.20 12.76 -15.18
CA ARG A 141 2.74 12.66 -15.07
C ARG A 141 2.07 13.93 -14.56
N MET A 142 2.71 14.69 -13.67
CA MET A 142 2.23 16.02 -13.27
C MET A 142 2.10 16.90 -14.52
N LEU A 143 3.16 17.00 -15.33
CA LEU A 143 3.16 17.83 -16.54
C LEU A 143 2.19 17.34 -17.61
N ASP A 144 2.10 16.03 -17.82
CA ASP A 144 1.24 15.40 -18.83
C ASP A 144 -0.26 15.56 -18.51
N MET A 145 -0.61 15.65 -17.23
CA MET A 145 -2.01 15.68 -16.77
C MET A 145 -2.48 17.05 -16.27
N ALA A 146 -1.56 17.97 -15.98
CA ALA A 146 -1.91 19.29 -15.49
C ALA A 146 -2.51 20.14 -16.60
N ASP A 147 -3.72 20.63 -16.35
CA ASP A 147 -4.40 21.55 -17.24
C ASP A 147 -3.54 22.79 -17.52
N PRO A 148 -3.38 23.23 -18.77
CA PRO A 148 -2.54 24.37 -19.12
C PRO A 148 -3.08 25.71 -18.61
N GLU A 149 -4.37 25.81 -18.25
CA GLU A 149 -4.97 27.07 -17.79
C GLU A 149 -4.77 27.31 -16.30
N ASP A 150 -4.81 26.25 -15.47
CA ASP A 150 -4.79 26.38 -14.02
C ASP A 150 -3.78 25.48 -13.29
N ASP A 151 -3.01 24.68 -14.02
CA ASP A 151 -2.01 23.74 -13.51
C ASP A 151 -2.58 22.67 -12.58
N ARG A 152 -3.87 22.34 -12.71
CA ARG A 152 -4.50 21.31 -11.89
C ARG A 152 -4.50 19.95 -12.57
N VAL A 153 -4.08 18.94 -11.82
CA VAL A 153 -4.17 17.54 -12.22
C VAL A 153 -5.54 17.01 -11.82
N ARG A 154 -6.35 16.67 -12.82
CA ARG A 154 -7.71 16.13 -12.68
C ARG A 154 -7.77 14.64 -12.99
N GLY A 155 -8.77 13.95 -12.46
CA GLY A 155 -8.97 12.52 -12.76
C GLY A 155 -7.95 11.56 -12.11
N ALA A 156 -7.29 11.99 -11.03
CA ALA A 156 -6.27 11.19 -10.36
C ALA A 156 -6.83 10.05 -9.50
N PHE A 157 -8.12 10.07 -9.15
CA PHE A 157 -8.77 9.11 -8.25
C PHE A 157 -9.77 8.21 -8.97
N ILE A 158 -9.90 6.97 -8.50
CA ILE A 158 -10.83 5.98 -9.03
C ILE A 158 -11.67 5.44 -7.86
N TYR A 159 -12.98 5.68 -7.94
CA TYR A 159 -13.96 5.08 -7.04
C TYR A 159 -13.89 3.56 -7.08
N ALA A 160 -13.87 2.93 -5.90
CA ALA A 160 -13.84 1.47 -5.72
C ALA A 160 -12.76 0.73 -6.54
N GLY A 161 -11.63 1.38 -6.82
CA GLY A 161 -10.55 0.80 -7.62
C GLY A 161 -9.87 -0.41 -6.98
N ALA A 162 -9.98 -0.57 -5.65
CA ALA A 162 -9.66 -1.83 -4.97
C ALA A 162 -10.94 -2.68 -4.83
N GLY A 163 -11.18 -3.55 -5.82
CA GLY A 163 -12.47 -4.25 -5.96
C GLY A 163 -12.95 -5.04 -4.74
N GLN A 164 -12.05 -5.61 -3.93
CA GLN A 164 -12.45 -6.34 -2.72
C GLN A 164 -12.84 -5.39 -1.58
N THR A 165 -12.01 -4.39 -1.29
CA THR A 165 -12.20 -3.54 -0.11
C THR A 165 -13.07 -2.31 -0.37
N GLY A 166 -13.35 -2.00 -1.64
CA GLY A 166 -14.06 -0.78 -2.03
C GLY A 166 -13.28 0.50 -1.74
N ARG A 167 -11.98 0.40 -1.43
CA ARG A 167 -11.10 1.58 -1.31
C ARG A 167 -11.01 2.29 -2.64
N PHE A 168 -10.92 3.61 -2.58
CA PHE A 168 -10.44 4.39 -3.71
C PHE A 168 -9.04 3.92 -4.09
N SER A 169 -8.75 3.88 -5.39
CA SER A 169 -7.39 3.85 -5.89
C SER A 169 -7.06 5.20 -6.54
N SER A 170 -5.81 5.40 -6.93
CA SER A 170 -5.44 6.53 -7.76
C SER A 170 -4.71 6.03 -9.02
N LYS A 171 -4.71 6.81 -10.10
CA LYS A 171 -4.10 6.46 -11.41
C LYS A 171 -3.56 7.73 -12.07
N GLY A 172 -2.61 7.57 -12.98
CA GLY A 172 -1.93 8.71 -13.60
C GLY A 172 -0.92 9.27 -12.60
N LEU A 173 -1.17 10.48 -12.09
CA LEU A 173 -0.48 10.98 -10.90
C LEU A 173 -0.98 10.20 -9.68
N GLN A 174 -0.36 9.05 -9.42
CA GLN A 174 -0.71 8.19 -8.28
C GLN A 174 -0.42 8.91 -6.96
N LEU A 175 -1.45 9.44 -6.30
CA LEU A 175 -1.30 10.23 -5.06
C LEU A 175 -1.21 9.35 -3.80
N HIS A 176 -1.78 8.15 -3.82
CA HIS A 176 -1.81 7.26 -2.64
C HIS A 176 -0.44 6.64 -2.29
N ASN A 177 0.55 6.70 -3.18
CA ASN A 177 1.86 6.08 -2.96
C ASN A 177 3.04 7.07 -2.99
N SER A 178 2.77 8.35 -2.79
CA SER A 178 3.84 9.36 -2.69
C SER A 178 4.70 9.11 -1.45
N PRO A 179 6.04 9.28 -1.53
CA PRO A 179 6.93 9.14 -0.38
C PRO A 179 6.45 10.00 0.79
N ARG A 180 6.57 9.47 2.01
CA ARG A 180 6.21 10.20 3.23
C ARG A 180 7.24 11.26 3.60
N LYS A 181 8.53 10.97 3.43
CA LYS A 181 9.61 11.94 3.65
C LYS A 181 9.58 12.98 2.53
N CYS A 182 9.57 14.24 2.90
CA CYS A 182 9.64 15.37 1.98
C CYS A 182 10.55 16.48 2.51
N LEU A 183 10.94 17.39 1.64
CA LEU A 183 11.65 18.60 2.05
C LEU A 183 10.71 19.57 2.75
N THR A 184 11.27 20.39 3.65
CA THR A 184 10.59 21.56 4.21
C THR A 184 10.38 22.64 3.14
N PRO A 185 9.52 23.65 3.37
CA PRO A 185 9.36 24.76 2.43
C PRO A 185 10.67 25.51 2.13
N ALA A 186 11.50 25.74 3.15
CA ALA A 186 12.79 26.42 2.97
C ALA A 186 13.76 25.59 2.11
N GLU A 187 13.95 24.30 2.46
CA GLU A 187 14.79 23.38 1.67
C GLU A 187 14.27 23.23 0.24
N THR A 188 12.96 23.26 0.03
CA THR A 188 12.35 23.21 -1.30
C THR A 188 12.77 24.40 -2.15
N GLU A 189 12.72 25.61 -1.60
CA GLU A 189 13.13 26.83 -2.31
C GLU A 189 14.64 26.89 -2.55
N ASP A 190 15.46 26.42 -1.61
CA ASP A 190 16.92 26.31 -1.80
C ASP A 190 17.25 25.36 -2.96
N ILE A 191 16.66 24.16 -2.97
CA ILE A 191 16.86 23.19 -4.05
C ILE A 191 16.32 23.74 -5.37
N ARG A 192 15.15 24.41 -5.37
CA ARG A 192 14.61 25.07 -6.56
C ARG A 192 15.60 26.10 -7.11
N GLY A 193 16.20 26.92 -6.25
CA GLY A 193 17.22 27.90 -6.61
C GLY A 193 18.43 27.26 -7.29
N LEU A 194 18.98 26.19 -6.69
CA LEU A 194 20.09 25.42 -7.28
C LEU A 194 19.71 24.86 -8.66
N MET A 195 18.52 24.28 -8.77
CA MET A 195 18.03 23.71 -10.03
C MET A 195 17.82 24.76 -11.13
N LYS A 196 17.41 25.98 -10.76
CA LYS A 196 17.28 27.10 -11.71
C LYS A 196 18.64 27.57 -12.22
N CYS A 197 19.64 27.63 -11.34
CA CYS A 197 21.00 28.01 -11.70
C CYS A 197 21.76 26.92 -12.47
N GLY A 198 21.22 25.70 -12.57
CA GLY A 198 21.88 24.57 -13.21
C GLY A 198 22.98 23.95 -12.34
N GLU A 199 22.95 24.20 -11.03
CA GLU A 199 23.91 23.67 -10.06
C GLU A 199 23.65 22.20 -9.75
N VAL A 200 24.69 21.49 -9.31
CA VAL A 200 24.57 20.08 -8.91
C VAL A 200 23.81 19.98 -7.59
N ILE A 201 22.78 19.14 -7.54
CA ILE A 201 22.06 18.84 -6.30
C ILE A 201 22.55 17.49 -5.70
N PRO A 202 22.64 17.38 -4.36
CA PRO A 202 23.07 16.14 -3.72
C PRO A 202 22.00 15.04 -3.89
N ASP A 203 22.44 13.81 -4.15
CA ASP A 203 21.59 12.62 -4.34
C ASP A 203 20.32 12.95 -5.14
N VAL A 204 20.51 13.24 -6.44
CA VAL A 204 19.46 13.75 -7.34
C VAL A 204 18.18 12.94 -7.18
N MET A 205 18.27 11.61 -7.19
CA MET A 205 17.09 10.74 -7.18
C MET A 205 16.34 10.76 -5.85
N ASP A 206 17.05 10.88 -4.72
CA ASP A 206 16.43 11.03 -3.40
C ASP A 206 15.84 12.42 -3.17
N THR A 207 16.58 13.46 -3.53
CA THR A 207 16.13 14.85 -3.44
C THR A 207 14.86 15.07 -4.27
N LEU A 208 14.84 14.58 -5.51
CA LEU A 208 13.63 14.63 -6.35
C LEU A 208 12.46 13.84 -5.76
N ALA A 209 12.71 12.69 -5.13
CA ALA A 209 11.64 11.94 -4.45
C ALA A 209 11.03 12.73 -3.27
N LYS A 210 11.85 13.47 -2.53
CA LYS A 210 11.41 14.34 -1.42
C LYS A 210 10.67 15.60 -1.90
N LEU A 211 10.84 16.00 -3.15
CA LEU A 211 10.13 17.13 -3.77
C LEU A 211 8.72 16.80 -4.27
N LEU A 212 8.32 15.52 -4.31
CA LEU A 212 7.01 15.11 -4.87
C LEU A 212 5.80 15.70 -4.13
N ARG A 213 5.82 15.74 -2.80
CA ARG A 213 4.74 16.36 -2.01
C ARG A 213 4.81 17.90 -2.10
N PRO A 214 5.98 18.55 -1.94
CA PRO A 214 6.11 20.00 -2.14
C PRO A 214 5.70 20.51 -3.52
N ALA A 215 5.77 19.67 -4.56
CA ALA A 215 5.28 20.02 -5.89
C ALA A 215 3.75 20.05 -6.01
N LEU A 216 3.02 19.63 -4.99
CA LEU A 216 1.57 19.88 -4.86
C LEU A 216 1.40 21.17 -4.08
N ILE A 217 0.76 22.17 -4.68
CA ILE A 217 0.62 23.50 -4.10
C ILE A 217 -0.86 23.90 -4.06
N PRO A 218 -1.31 24.71 -3.09
CA PRO A 218 -2.64 25.30 -3.15
C PRO A 218 -2.66 26.42 -4.21
N GLU A 219 -3.85 26.81 -4.64
CA GLU A 219 -4.08 28.02 -5.41
C GLU A 219 -3.60 29.26 -4.63
N LYS A 220 -3.24 30.33 -5.35
CA LYS A 220 -2.75 31.54 -4.71
C LYS A 220 -3.77 32.12 -3.73
N GLY A 221 -3.36 32.32 -2.48
CA GLY A 221 -4.24 32.81 -1.40
C GLY A 221 -5.03 31.72 -0.67
N ASN A 222 -4.88 30.46 -1.09
CA ASN A 222 -5.40 29.29 -0.41
C ASN A 222 -4.29 28.56 0.36
N VAL A 223 -4.72 27.67 1.25
CA VAL A 223 -3.88 26.72 1.97
C VAL A 223 -4.50 25.34 1.93
N PHE A 224 -3.66 24.31 2.09
CA PHE A 224 -4.15 22.98 2.39
C PHE A 224 -4.43 22.83 3.88
N VAL A 225 -5.60 22.30 4.22
CA VAL A 225 -5.93 21.82 5.56
C VAL A 225 -6.08 20.31 5.47
N VAL A 226 -5.32 19.58 6.30
CA VAL A 226 -5.20 18.13 6.19
C VAL A 226 -5.58 17.49 7.52
N GLY A 227 -6.43 16.46 7.45
CA GLY A 227 -6.82 15.63 8.58
C GLY A 227 -6.43 14.18 8.31
N ASP A 228 -5.96 13.48 9.35
CA ASP A 228 -5.52 12.09 9.30
C ASP A 228 -6.10 11.31 10.50
N TRP A 229 -6.71 10.15 10.24
CA TRP A 229 -7.18 9.29 11.33
C TRP A 229 -6.03 8.55 12.02
N SER A 230 -5.73 8.99 13.25
CA SER A 230 -4.74 8.34 14.11
C SER A 230 -5.05 6.85 14.36
N ALA A 231 -4.24 5.99 13.74
CA ALA A 231 -4.23 4.54 13.91
C ALA A 231 -5.60 3.87 13.63
N ILE A 232 -6.29 4.28 12.55
CA ILE A 232 -7.64 3.82 12.23
C ILE A 232 -7.78 2.29 12.21
N GLU A 233 -6.88 1.58 11.54
CA GLU A 233 -6.94 0.12 11.45
C GLU A 233 -6.69 -0.57 12.80
N ALA A 234 -5.86 0.03 13.67
CA ALA A 234 -5.64 -0.47 15.03
C ALA A 234 -6.86 -0.29 15.94
N ARG A 235 -7.82 0.57 15.56
CA ARG A 235 -9.12 0.72 16.21
C ARG A 235 -10.17 -0.21 15.57
N VAL A 236 -10.22 -0.25 14.25
CA VAL A 236 -11.21 -1.04 13.49
C VAL A 236 -11.05 -2.53 13.73
N LEU A 237 -9.81 -3.05 13.72
CA LEU A 237 -9.54 -4.48 13.87
C LEU A 237 -10.07 -5.07 15.20
N PRO A 238 -9.72 -4.55 16.39
CA PRO A 238 -10.30 -5.05 17.64
C PRO A 238 -11.81 -4.79 17.75
N TRP A 239 -12.32 -3.72 17.13
CA TRP A 239 -13.75 -3.46 17.06
C TRP A 239 -14.50 -4.53 16.26
N LEU A 240 -13.96 -4.97 15.13
CA LEU A 240 -14.50 -6.07 14.32
C LEU A 240 -14.55 -7.39 15.10
N ALA A 241 -13.56 -7.66 15.95
CA ALA A 241 -13.50 -8.89 16.73
C ALA A 241 -14.67 -9.03 17.72
N ASN A 242 -15.13 -7.91 18.30
CA ASN A 242 -16.25 -7.85 19.25
C ASN A 242 -16.15 -8.92 20.37
N THR A 243 -15.01 -8.93 21.07
CA THR A 243 -14.75 -9.85 22.20
C THR A 243 -14.30 -9.06 23.42
N LYS A 244 -14.43 -9.64 24.62
CA LYS A 244 -13.88 -9.02 25.84
C LYS A 244 -12.38 -8.71 25.75
N GLY A 245 -11.61 -9.54 25.04
CA GLY A 245 -10.17 -9.33 24.86
C GLY A 245 -9.85 -8.17 23.93
N SER A 246 -10.63 -8.00 22.86
CA SER A 246 -10.45 -6.89 21.92
C SER A 246 -11.02 -5.57 22.48
N GLU A 247 -12.02 -5.62 23.36
CA GLU A 247 -12.55 -4.44 24.05
C GLU A 247 -11.48 -3.75 24.92
N LYS A 248 -10.62 -4.53 25.59
CA LYS A 248 -9.48 -4.00 26.34
C LYS A 248 -8.52 -3.17 25.47
N VAL A 249 -8.33 -3.57 24.22
CA VAL A 249 -7.52 -2.82 23.26
C VAL A 249 -8.20 -1.49 22.90
N LEU A 250 -9.54 -1.49 22.78
CA LEU A 250 -10.31 -0.26 22.58
C LEU A 250 -10.28 0.67 23.80
N ASP A 251 -10.23 0.11 25.02
CA ASP A 251 -10.14 0.89 26.26
C ASP A 251 -8.84 1.72 26.33
N VAL A 252 -7.72 1.20 25.80
CA VAL A 252 -6.45 1.96 25.67
C VAL A 252 -6.66 3.25 24.86
N PHE A 253 -7.44 3.16 23.77
CA PHE A 253 -7.76 4.34 22.98
C PHE A 253 -8.72 5.30 23.70
N ARG A 254 -9.65 4.77 24.51
CA ARG A 254 -10.59 5.59 25.29
C ARG A 254 -9.90 6.31 26.44
N SER A 255 -8.88 5.71 27.04
CA SER A 255 -8.05 6.33 28.09
C SER A 255 -7.04 7.34 27.54
N GLY A 256 -6.87 7.42 26.21
CA GLY A 256 -5.90 8.29 25.57
C GLY A 256 -4.46 7.78 25.66
N GLU A 257 -4.26 6.51 26.01
CA GLU A 257 -2.96 5.87 26.10
C GLU A 257 -2.38 5.55 24.71
N ASP A 258 -1.06 5.43 24.64
CA ASP A 258 -0.36 5.06 23.41
C ASP A 258 -0.47 3.54 23.16
N ILE A 259 -1.24 3.18 22.13
CA ILE A 259 -1.48 1.78 21.74
C ILE A 259 -0.18 1.00 21.43
N TYR A 260 0.86 1.66 20.93
CA TYR A 260 2.11 1.00 20.58
C TYR A 260 2.94 0.70 21.83
N MET A 261 2.95 1.63 22.80
CA MET A 261 3.53 1.37 24.12
C MET A 261 2.78 0.26 24.85
N HIS A 262 1.44 0.29 24.81
CA HIS A 262 0.62 -0.77 25.40
C HIS A 262 0.93 -2.14 24.78
N THR A 263 0.98 -2.20 23.44
CA THR A 263 1.29 -3.44 22.72
C THR A 263 2.68 -3.98 23.09
N ALA A 264 3.69 -3.11 23.21
CA ALA A 264 5.02 -3.50 23.66
C ALA A 264 4.99 -4.12 25.07
N LYS A 265 4.32 -3.45 26.02
CA LYS A 265 4.17 -3.91 27.40
C LYS A 265 3.48 -5.27 27.50
N GLU A 266 2.41 -5.50 26.74
CA GLU A 266 1.71 -6.79 26.68
C GLU A 266 2.60 -7.93 26.13
N MET A 267 3.62 -7.59 25.33
CA MET A 267 4.65 -8.53 24.87
C MET A 267 5.84 -8.66 25.85
N ASN A 268 5.78 -8.03 27.03
CA ASN A 268 6.89 -7.88 27.97
C ASN A 268 8.14 -7.28 27.30
N LEU A 269 7.92 -6.19 26.56
CA LEU A 269 8.95 -5.37 25.92
C LEU A 269 8.73 -3.91 26.32
N ASP A 270 9.80 -3.13 26.35
CA ASP A 270 9.75 -1.69 26.59
C ASP A 270 10.26 -0.92 25.36
N ASP A 271 9.70 -1.27 24.21
CA ASP A 271 10.05 -0.67 22.93
C ASP A 271 8.79 -0.32 22.15
N ARG A 272 8.44 0.98 22.18
CA ARG A 272 7.32 1.56 21.44
C ARG A 272 7.34 1.18 19.97
N PHE A 273 8.52 1.16 19.38
CA PHE A 273 8.71 0.95 17.97
C PHE A 273 8.39 -0.51 17.61
N ILE A 274 8.89 -1.47 18.38
CA ILE A 274 8.52 -2.89 18.21
C ILE A 274 7.01 -3.06 18.39
N GLY A 275 6.41 -2.39 19.38
CA GLY A 275 4.96 -2.35 19.57
C GLY A 275 4.20 -1.86 18.33
N LYS A 276 4.70 -0.80 17.68
CA LYS A 276 4.14 -0.27 16.43
C LYS A 276 4.25 -1.24 15.27
N VAL A 277 5.43 -1.78 15.02
CA VAL A 277 5.66 -2.77 13.95
C VAL A 277 4.76 -3.99 14.16
N ALA A 278 4.64 -4.47 15.41
CA ALA A 278 3.80 -5.63 15.75
C ALA A 278 2.32 -5.36 15.52
N THR A 279 1.82 -4.20 15.95
CA THR A 279 0.43 -3.78 15.76
C THR A 279 0.06 -3.77 14.28
N LEU A 280 0.94 -3.21 13.44
CA LEU A 280 0.69 -3.05 12.00
C LEU A 280 0.87 -4.36 11.21
N ALA A 281 1.84 -5.21 11.58
CA ALA A 281 2.18 -6.40 10.80
C ALA A 281 1.39 -7.65 11.19
N LEU A 282 1.04 -7.80 12.47
CA LEU A 282 0.59 -9.09 13.01
C LEU A 282 -0.92 -9.23 13.14
N GLY A 283 -1.66 -8.12 13.11
CA GLY A 283 -3.13 -8.08 13.20
C GLY A 283 -3.86 -8.91 12.13
N TYR A 284 -3.21 -9.13 10.99
CA TYR A 284 -3.76 -9.84 9.82
C TYR A 284 -3.09 -11.20 9.60
N GLN A 285 -2.72 -11.89 10.68
CA GLN A 285 -2.05 -13.19 10.65
C GLN A 285 -0.63 -13.13 10.03
N GLY A 286 0.02 -11.97 10.07
CA GLY A 286 1.42 -11.83 9.67
C GLY A 286 2.33 -12.82 10.38
N SER A 287 3.30 -13.34 9.64
CA SER A 287 4.37 -14.21 10.14
C SER A 287 5.70 -13.44 10.21
N VAL A 288 6.80 -14.14 10.50
CA VAL A 288 8.17 -13.61 10.59
C VAL A 288 8.52 -12.67 9.43
N GLY A 289 8.27 -13.11 8.18
CA GLY A 289 8.58 -12.29 7.00
C GLY A 289 7.75 -11.00 6.93
N ALA A 290 6.47 -11.03 7.31
CA ALA A 290 5.63 -9.83 7.33
C ALA A 290 6.12 -8.84 8.40
N PHE A 291 6.49 -9.35 9.57
CA PHE A 291 7.05 -8.55 10.66
C PHE A 291 8.39 -7.90 10.26
N GLN A 292 9.32 -8.68 9.72
CA GLN A 292 10.62 -8.18 9.26
C GLN A 292 10.48 -7.17 8.13
N ASN A 293 9.59 -7.39 7.16
CA ASN A 293 9.34 -6.42 6.09
C ASN A 293 8.84 -5.09 6.65
N MET A 294 7.94 -5.13 7.64
CA MET A 294 7.47 -3.92 8.32
C MET A 294 8.58 -3.27 9.15
N ALA A 295 9.38 -4.05 9.87
CA ALA A 295 10.52 -3.56 10.66
C ALA A 295 11.54 -2.82 9.79
N LYS A 296 11.86 -3.36 8.61
CA LYS A 296 12.77 -2.76 7.63
C LYS A 296 12.30 -1.40 7.13
N ILE A 297 10.99 -1.22 6.90
CA ILE A 297 10.42 0.09 6.50
C ILE A 297 10.78 1.19 7.51
N TYR A 298 10.88 0.81 8.79
CA TYR A 298 11.23 1.74 9.84
C TYR A 298 12.71 1.70 10.24
N GLY A 299 13.56 0.93 9.54
CA GLY A 299 15.00 0.89 9.75
C GLY A 299 15.48 -0.10 10.81
N LEU A 300 14.66 -1.08 11.21
CA LEU A 300 15.10 -2.19 12.05
C LEU A 300 15.38 -3.44 11.23
N GLU A 301 16.55 -4.02 11.47
CA GLU A 301 16.92 -5.36 11.01
C GLU A 301 16.97 -6.30 12.21
N MET A 302 16.53 -7.53 12.01
CA MET A 302 16.49 -8.55 13.05
C MET A 302 16.51 -9.94 12.43
N SER A 303 17.06 -10.88 13.18
CA SER A 303 17.09 -12.29 12.79
C SER A 303 15.68 -12.91 12.78
N ASP A 304 15.53 -14.00 12.03
CA ASP A 304 14.28 -14.78 12.00
C ASP A 304 13.89 -15.28 13.40
N THR A 305 14.86 -15.61 14.24
CA THR A 305 14.65 -16.08 15.61
C THR A 305 14.07 -14.98 16.49
N GLU A 306 14.62 -13.77 16.43
CA GLU A 306 14.11 -12.62 17.20
C GLU A 306 12.71 -12.23 16.74
N ALA A 307 12.51 -12.13 15.42
CA ALA A 307 11.20 -11.86 14.82
C ALA A 307 10.17 -12.92 15.24
N LYS A 308 10.55 -14.20 15.25
CA LYS A 308 9.68 -15.30 15.70
C LYS A 308 9.26 -15.15 17.15
N VAL A 309 10.18 -14.81 18.05
CA VAL A 309 9.87 -14.58 19.47
C VAL A 309 8.84 -13.45 19.62
N ILE A 310 8.99 -12.35 18.87
CA ILE A 310 8.04 -11.23 18.91
C ILE A 310 6.67 -11.65 18.37
N VAL A 311 6.63 -12.36 17.23
CA VAL A 311 5.40 -12.90 16.64
C VAL A 311 4.65 -13.79 17.64
N ASP A 312 5.37 -14.70 18.30
CA ASP A 312 4.78 -15.64 19.25
C ASP A 312 4.28 -14.93 20.51
N ARG A 313 5.02 -13.93 21.02
CA ARG A 313 4.59 -13.09 22.16
C ARG A 313 3.35 -12.26 21.82
N TRP A 314 3.31 -11.61 20.66
CA TRP A 314 2.16 -10.84 20.21
C TRP A 314 0.93 -11.73 20.10
N ARG A 315 1.06 -12.91 19.47
CA ARG A 315 -0.02 -13.89 19.34
C ARG A 315 -0.48 -14.44 20.68
N LYS A 316 0.42 -14.53 21.68
CA LYS A 316 0.09 -14.91 23.05
C LYS A 316 -0.76 -13.84 23.74
N ALA A 317 -0.35 -12.58 23.67
CA ALA A 317 -1.07 -11.44 24.24
C ALA A 317 -2.42 -11.18 23.55
N ASN A 318 -2.49 -11.33 22.22
CA ASN A 318 -3.65 -10.98 21.40
C ASN A 318 -4.47 -12.21 20.97
N GLN A 319 -4.90 -13.04 21.93
CA GLN A 319 -5.76 -14.22 21.61
C GLN A 319 -7.06 -13.84 20.91
N TRP A 320 -7.56 -12.62 21.13
CA TRP A 320 -8.74 -12.09 20.45
C TRP A 320 -8.56 -12.06 18.92
N ALA A 321 -7.36 -11.72 18.43
CA ALA A 321 -7.08 -11.65 17.00
C ALA A 321 -7.06 -13.06 16.38
N LYS A 322 -6.39 -14.02 17.03
CA LYS A 322 -6.40 -15.44 16.63
C LYS A 322 -7.82 -16.01 16.55
N THR A 323 -8.65 -15.66 17.54
CA THR A 323 -10.05 -16.07 17.58
C THR A 323 -10.83 -15.48 16.40
N LEU A 324 -10.62 -14.20 16.07
CA LEU A 324 -11.25 -13.57 14.93
C LEU A 324 -10.82 -14.25 13.60
N TRP A 325 -9.52 -14.50 13.40
CA TRP A 325 -9.02 -15.17 12.18
C TRP A 325 -9.69 -16.54 11.98
N ALA A 326 -9.73 -17.36 13.04
CA ALA A 326 -10.34 -18.69 13.00
C ALA A 326 -11.85 -18.63 12.73
N LYS A 327 -12.55 -17.66 13.34
CA LYS A 327 -13.98 -17.46 13.11
C LYS A 327 -14.28 -17.03 11.68
N CYS A 328 -13.51 -16.09 11.12
CA CYS A 328 -13.68 -15.67 9.73
C CYS A 328 -13.42 -16.82 8.75
N ASP A 329 -12.34 -17.58 8.95
CA ASP A 329 -12.00 -18.73 8.12
C ASP A 329 -13.11 -19.80 8.14
N THR A 330 -13.59 -20.14 9.34
CA THR A 330 -14.69 -21.10 9.52
C THR A 330 -15.99 -20.60 8.90
N ALA A 331 -16.37 -19.34 9.16
CA ALA A 331 -17.61 -18.77 8.66
C ALA A 331 -17.62 -18.68 7.13
N ALA A 332 -16.49 -18.33 6.50
CA ALA A 332 -16.36 -18.33 5.05
C ALA A 332 -16.51 -19.74 4.45
N LYS A 333 -15.82 -20.74 5.02
CA LYS A 333 -15.94 -22.14 4.56
C LYS A 333 -17.35 -22.69 4.71
N GLU A 334 -17.97 -22.46 5.86
CA GLU A 334 -19.34 -22.94 6.11
C GLU A 334 -20.35 -22.25 5.20
N ALA A 335 -20.20 -20.94 4.94
CA ALA A 335 -21.04 -20.22 3.98
C ALA A 335 -20.96 -20.82 2.57
N VAL A 336 -19.76 -21.21 2.12
CA VAL A 336 -19.57 -21.86 0.80
C VAL A 336 -20.16 -23.28 0.79
N ARG A 337 -19.99 -24.05 1.87
CA ARG A 337 -20.52 -25.42 1.98
C ARG A 337 -22.03 -25.49 2.13
N LYS A 338 -22.63 -24.47 2.75
CA LYS A 338 -24.07 -24.37 3.00
C LYS A 338 -24.61 -23.07 2.38
N PRO A 339 -24.68 -22.97 1.03
CA PRO A 339 -25.22 -21.78 0.39
C PRO A 339 -26.62 -21.44 0.90
N GLY A 340 -26.92 -20.15 1.04
CA GLY A 340 -28.18 -19.66 1.59
C GLY A 340 -28.26 -19.56 3.12
N THR A 341 -27.25 -20.02 3.88
CA THR A 341 -27.17 -19.80 5.33
C THR A 341 -26.18 -18.70 5.72
N TYR A 342 -26.46 -18.03 6.83
CA TYR A 342 -25.61 -16.97 7.37
C TYR A 342 -24.68 -17.50 8.48
N HIS A 343 -23.42 -17.08 8.45
CA HIS A 343 -22.38 -17.48 9.41
C HIS A 343 -21.67 -16.26 9.97
N GLU A 344 -21.60 -16.13 11.29
CA GLU A 344 -21.09 -14.92 11.96
C GLU A 344 -19.63 -15.06 12.40
N ALA A 345 -18.88 -13.96 12.31
CA ALA A 345 -17.51 -13.85 12.80
C ALA A 345 -17.26 -12.44 13.35
N GLY A 346 -17.38 -12.27 14.68
CA GLY A 346 -17.28 -10.94 15.30
C GLY A 346 -18.46 -10.06 14.87
N ARG A 347 -18.17 -8.92 14.24
CA ARG A 347 -19.20 -8.04 13.63
C ARG A 347 -19.47 -8.35 12.16
N LEU A 348 -18.88 -9.40 11.61
CA LEU A 348 -18.99 -9.79 10.21
C LEU A 348 -20.01 -10.91 10.04
N ARG A 349 -20.64 -10.96 8.87
CA ARG A 349 -21.53 -12.05 8.49
C ARG A 349 -21.22 -12.52 7.08
N TYR A 350 -21.02 -13.82 6.93
CA TYR A 350 -20.74 -14.49 5.67
C TYR A 350 -21.96 -15.26 5.18
N TRP A 351 -22.21 -15.24 3.87
CA TRP A 351 -23.16 -16.12 3.20
C TRP A 351 -22.73 -16.34 1.75
N CYS A 352 -23.12 -17.46 1.17
CA CYS A 352 -22.93 -17.72 -0.25
C CYS A 352 -24.27 -17.68 -0.98
N HIS A 353 -24.31 -17.00 -2.12
CA HIS A 353 -25.45 -17.01 -3.03
C HIS A 353 -24.95 -17.23 -4.45
N GLY A 354 -25.46 -18.29 -5.11
CA GLY A 354 -24.86 -18.81 -6.33
C GLY A 354 -23.41 -19.24 -6.06
N GLU A 355 -22.49 -18.76 -6.90
CA GLU A 355 -21.05 -19.00 -6.76
C GLU A 355 -20.31 -17.81 -6.14
N THR A 356 -21.01 -16.93 -5.42
CA THR A 356 -20.39 -15.74 -4.81
C THR A 356 -20.50 -15.82 -3.29
N LEU A 357 -19.35 -15.78 -2.62
CA LEU A 357 -19.27 -15.58 -1.18
C LEU A 357 -19.32 -14.08 -0.89
N PHE A 358 -20.18 -13.70 0.04
CA PHE A 358 -20.30 -12.34 0.52
C PHE A 358 -19.82 -12.25 1.98
N CYS A 359 -19.18 -11.13 2.31
CA CYS A 359 -18.89 -10.72 3.68
C CYS A 359 -19.58 -9.38 3.95
N ALA A 360 -20.70 -9.40 4.67
CA ALA A 360 -21.39 -8.19 5.12
C ALA A 360 -20.60 -7.54 6.24
N LEU A 361 -20.34 -6.27 6.05
CA LEU A 361 -19.73 -5.39 7.03
C LEU A 361 -20.82 -4.62 7.78
N PRO A 362 -20.53 -4.16 9.00
CA PRO A 362 -21.32 -3.11 9.63
C PRO A 362 -21.40 -1.88 8.70
N GLY A 363 -22.59 -1.28 8.58
CA GLY A 363 -22.81 -0.12 7.69
C GLY A 363 -23.32 -0.46 6.29
N GLY A 364 -23.65 -1.74 6.00
CA GLY A 364 -24.42 -2.13 4.81
C GLY A 364 -23.58 -2.45 3.56
N TYR A 365 -22.28 -2.15 3.56
CA TYR A 365 -21.37 -2.60 2.51
C TYR A 365 -21.09 -4.10 2.62
N SER A 366 -20.94 -4.78 1.48
CA SER A 366 -20.57 -6.20 1.44
C SER A 366 -19.41 -6.43 0.48
N ILE A 367 -18.38 -7.10 0.98
CA ILE A 367 -17.27 -7.59 0.15
C ILE A 367 -17.75 -8.81 -0.63
N GLN A 368 -17.35 -8.91 -1.89
CA GLN A 368 -17.76 -9.99 -2.80
C GLN A 368 -16.55 -10.78 -3.27
N TYR A 369 -16.65 -12.10 -3.17
CA TYR A 369 -15.67 -13.05 -3.68
C TYR A 369 -16.39 -13.91 -4.72
N PRO A 370 -16.24 -13.64 -6.02
CA PRO A 370 -16.96 -14.38 -7.08
C PRO A 370 -16.29 -15.72 -7.41
N LEU A 371 -17.08 -16.62 -7.97
CA LEU A 371 -16.68 -17.96 -8.41
C LEU A 371 -15.98 -18.75 -7.31
N VAL A 372 -16.50 -18.73 -6.08
CA VAL A 372 -15.87 -19.41 -4.94
C VAL A 372 -15.94 -20.92 -5.06
N LYS A 373 -14.88 -21.60 -4.62
CA LYS A 373 -14.88 -23.04 -4.38
C LYS A 373 -14.01 -23.39 -3.18
N ILE A 374 -14.23 -24.59 -2.66
CA ILE A 374 -13.35 -25.20 -1.66
C ILE A 374 -12.19 -25.87 -2.40
N ASP A 375 -10.97 -25.41 -2.12
CA ASP A 375 -9.73 -25.96 -2.67
C ASP A 375 -8.84 -26.54 -1.57
N GLN A 376 -7.82 -27.28 -1.97
CA GLN A 376 -6.75 -27.76 -1.11
C GLN A 376 -5.46 -27.04 -1.48
N GLU A 377 -4.84 -26.38 -0.50
CA GLU A 377 -3.53 -25.76 -0.63
C GLU A 377 -2.53 -26.61 0.15
N THR A 378 -1.47 -27.07 -0.51
CA THR A 378 -0.40 -27.86 0.11
C THR A 378 0.83 -26.99 0.29
N ASP A 379 1.21 -26.77 1.53
CA ASP A 379 2.45 -26.10 1.90
C ASP A 379 3.48 -27.14 2.37
N SER A 380 4.74 -26.99 1.94
CA SER A 380 5.82 -27.92 2.26
C SER A 380 6.16 -27.99 3.76
N LYS A 381 5.81 -26.95 4.53
CA LYS A 381 6.04 -26.84 5.99
C LYS A 381 4.78 -27.13 6.80
N PHE A 382 3.61 -26.77 6.30
CA PHE A 382 2.34 -26.85 7.05
C PHE A 382 1.38 -27.94 6.57
N GLY A 383 1.74 -28.68 5.52
CA GLY A 383 0.92 -29.73 4.94
C GLY A 383 -0.25 -29.19 4.13
N SER A 384 -1.17 -30.08 3.76
CA SER A 384 -2.38 -29.72 3.03
C SER A 384 -3.43 -29.13 3.97
N ARG A 385 -4.00 -28.01 3.57
CA ARG A 385 -5.12 -27.37 4.25
C ARG A 385 -6.22 -27.04 3.26
N GLU A 386 -7.45 -27.15 3.73
CA GLU A 386 -8.59 -26.66 2.97
C GLU A 386 -8.66 -25.13 3.02
N VAL A 387 -8.91 -24.50 1.88
CA VAL A 387 -9.09 -23.05 1.74
C VAL A 387 -10.32 -22.75 0.87
N VAL A 388 -10.93 -21.59 1.08
CA VAL A 388 -11.86 -21.04 0.09
C VAL A 388 -11.01 -20.31 -0.94
N SER A 389 -11.16 -20.59 -2.23
CA SER A 389 -10.54 -19.79 -3.29
C SER A 389 -11.61 -19.01 -4.06
N TYR A 390 -11.22 -17.92 -4.70
CA TYR A 390 -12.11 -17.09 -5.53
C TYR A 390 -11.39 -16.56 -6.78
N ALA A 391 -12.14 -16.19 -7.81
CA ALA A 391 -11.59 -15.55 -9.00
C ALA A 391 -11.20 -14.09 -8.71
N LYS A 392 -9.93 -13.74 -8.91
CA LYS A 392 -9.40 -12.42 -8.56
C LYS A 392 -9.35 -11.52 -9.79
N ALA A 393 -10.42 -10.75 -9.99
CA ALA A 393 -10.59 -9.83 -11.14
C ALA A 393 -9.44 -8.83 -11.37
N SER A 394 -8.65 -8.51 -10.34
CA SER A 394 -7.51 -7.60 -10.45
C SER A 394 -6.26 -8.22 -11.09
N ILE A 395 -6.27 -9.54 -11.34
CA ILE A 395 -5.17 -10.23 -12.00
C ILE A 395 -5.59 -10.50 -13.45
N THR A 396 -4.86 -9.90 -14.40
CA THR A 396 -5.06 -10.16 -15.82
C THR A 396 -4.67 -11.62 -16.10
N PRO A 397 -5.57 -12.45 -16.67
CA PRO A 397 -5.22 -13.79 -17.11
C PRO A 397 -4.11 -13.74 -18.17
N ALA A 398 -3.32 -14.82 -18.26
CA ALA A 398 -2.47 -15.02 -19.42
C ALA A 398 -3.35 -15.17 -20.68
N ALA A 399 -2.81 -14.86 -21.86
CA ALA A 399 -3.59 -14.86 -23.10
C ALA A 399 -4.19 -16.24 -23.43
N ASP A 400 -3.57 -17.31 -22.94
CA ASP A 400 -3.94 -18.72 -23.07
C ASP A 400 -4.60 -19.30 -21.81
N ALA A 401 -4.88 -18.50 -20.78
CA ALA A 401 -5.50 -19.00 -19.56
C ALA A 401 -6.98 -19.36 -19.81
N GLU A 402 -7.32 -20.62 -19.56
CA GLU A 402 -8.70 -21.11 -19.65
C GLU A 402 -9.58 -20.64 -18.48
N GLU A 403 -8.97 -20.32 -17.33
CA GLU A 403 -9.65 -19.82 -16.15
C GLU A 403 -9.07 -18.48 -15.69
N TRP A 404 -9.93 -17.68 -15.04
CA TRP A 404 -9.47 -16.46 -14.38
C TRP A 404 -8.58 -16.81 -13.18
N PRO A 405 -7.43 -16.13 -12.97
CA PRO A 405 -6.54 -16.41 -11.87
C PRO A 405 -7.25 -16.35 -10.51
N ARG A 406 -6.97 -17.35 -9.68
CA ARG A 406 -7.62 -17.53 -8.38
C ARG A 406 -6.71 -17.10 -7.24
N HIS A 407 -7.31 -16.80 -6.10
CA HIS A 407 -6.58 -16.49 -4.87
C HIS A 407 -7.23 -17.16 -3.67
N SER A 408 -6.42 -17.67 -2.76
CA SER A 408 -6.89 -18.30 -1.52
C SER A 408 -7.35 -17.26 -0.49
N LEU A 409 -8.46 -17.53 0.15
CA LEU A 409 -8.97 -16.83 1.32
C LEU A 409 -8.66 -17.67 2.55
N TYR A 410 -7.99 -17.03 3.50
CA TYR A 410 -7.76 -17.57 4.84
C TYR A 410 -8.01 -16.46 5.85
N GLY A 411 -8.10 -16.83 7.14
CA GLY A 411 -8.43 -15.91 8.24
C GLY A 411 -7.77 -14.52 8.17
N GLY A 412 -6.46 -14.46 7.93
CA GLY A 412 -5.73 -13.20 7.76
C GLY A 412 -6.25 -12.30 6.64
N ILE A 413 -6.37 -12.81 5.41
CA ILE A 413 -6.86 -12.05 4.24
C ILE A 413 -8.32 -11.62 4.42
N LEU A 414 -9.16 -12.48 4.99
CA LEU A 414 -10.56 -12.15 5.26
C LEU A 414 -10.68 -10.98 6.25
N VAL A 415 -9.89 -11.03 7.33
CA VAL A 415 -9.88 -9.99 8.37
C VAL A 415 -9.24 -8.69 7.88
N GLU A 416 -8.15 -8.77 7.10
CA GLU A 416 -7.54 -7.61 6.45
C GLU A 416 -8.54 -6.90 5.53
N ASN A 417 -9.17 -7.65 4.62
CA ASN A 417 -10.15 -7.10 3.69
C ASN A 417 -11.30 -6.41 4.43
N ALA A 418 -11.83 -7.05 5.48
CA ALA A 418 -12.90 -6.48 6.29
C ALA A 418 -12.46 -5.20 7.02
N CYS A 419 -11.28 -5.19 7.63
CA CYS A 419 -10.75 -4.02 8.33
C CYS A 419 -10.55 -2.84 7.38
N GLN A 420 -9.88 -3.08 6.25
CA GLN A 420 -9.64 -2.06 5.23
C GLN A 420 -10.93 -1.53 4.61
N ALA A 421 -11.92 -2.39 4.38
CA ALA A 421 -13.20 -1.98 3.82
C ALA A 421 -14.03 -1.14 4.80
N VAL A 422 -14.00 -1.47 6.10
CA VAL A 422 -14.63 -0.63 7.12
C VAL A 422 -13.95 0.73 7.21
N ALA A 423 -12.61 0.78 7.24
CA ALA A 423 -11.88 2.04 7.23
C ALA A 423 -12.19 2.88 5.98
N ALA A 424 -12.30 2.24 4.81
CA ALA A 424 -12.70 2.90 3.57
C ALA A 424 -14.13 3.45 3.61
N ASN A 425 -15.06 2.76 4.27
CA ASN A 425 -16.43 3.25 4.45
C ASN A 425 -16.49 4.47 5.37
N ILE A 426 -15.64 4.53 6.41
CA ILE A 426 -15.49 5.71 7.27
C ILE A 426 -14.99 6.89 6.42
N LEU A 427 -13.92 6.71 5.63
CA LEU A 427 -13.43 7.73 4.71
C LEU A 427 -14.54 8.24 3.78
N LYS A 428 -15.24 7.33 3.09
CA LYS A 428 -16.31 7.68 2.15
C LYS A 428 -17.42 8.50 2.81
N ASN A 429 -17.84 8.10 4.01
CA ASN A 429 -18.84 8.84 4.77
C ASN A 429 -18.39 10.24 5.15
N SER A 430 -17.11 10.44 5.52
CA SER A 430 -16.57 11.76 5.81
C SER A 430 -16.43 12.62 4.54
N LEU A 431 -15.98 12.02 3.43
CA LEU A 431 -15.87 12.75 2.15
C LEU A 431 -17.24 13.24 1.62
N GLN A 432 -18.33 12.52 1.87
CA GLN A 432 -19.68 12.97 1.51
C GLN A 432 -20.12 14.26 2.23
N GLN A 433 -19.50 14.59 3.36
CA GLN A 433 -19.83 15.74 4.20
C GLN A 433 -18.91 16.94 3.97
N LEU A 434 -17.97 16.83 3.02
CA LEU A 434 -16.96 17.85 2.75
C LEU A 434 -17.02 18.27 1.28
N ASP A 435 -17.08 19.57 1.04
CA ASP A 435 -17.16 20.10 -0.32
C ASP A 435 -15.78 20.40 -0.91
N ASP A 436 -14.83 20.90 -0.12
CA ASP A 436 -13.55 21.48 -0.59
C ASP A 436 -12.39 20.46 -0.73
N VAL A 437 -12.71 19.17 -0.81
CA VAL A 437 -11.70 18.12 -0.93
C VAL A 437 -11.00 18.19 -2.29
N VAL A 438 -9.66 18.19 -2.28
CA VAL A 438 -8.80 18.17 -3.48
C VAL A 438 -7.97 16.91 -3.59
N LEU A 439 -7.71 16.26 -2.46
CA LEU A 439 -6.98 15.00 -2.40
C LEU A 439 -7.41 14.18 -1.17
N HIS A 440 -7.21 12.88 -1.27
CA HIS A 440 -7.26 11.99 -0.11
C HIS A 440 -6.19 10.91 -0.28
N CYS A 441 -5.71 10.36 0.82
CA CYS A 441 -4.78 9.24 0.83
C CYS A 441 -5.16 8.27 1.93
N HIS A 442 -6.10 7.37 1.63
CA HIS A 442 -6.56 6.33 2.54
C HIS A 442 -7.16 6.87 3.85
N ASP A 443 -6.35 7.09 4.87
CA ASP A 443 -6.73 7.64 6.18
C ASP A 443 -6.57 9.16 6.27
N GLU A 444 -6.10 9.80 5.19
CA GLU A 444 -5.87 11.25 5.11
C GLU A 444 -6.86 11.93 4.15
N ILE A 445 -7.39 13.09 4.53
CA ILE A 445 -8.19 13.99 3.69
C ILE A 445 -7.49 15.35 3.62
N GLY A 446 -7.29 15.86 2.40
CA GLY A 446 -6.78 17.21 2.15
C GLY A 446 -7.84 18.08 1.48
N ILE A 447 -8.21 19.17 2.16
CA ILE A 447 -9.07 20.22 1.61
C ILE A 447 -8.25 21.45 1.25
N GLU A 448 -8.74 22.22 0.29
CA GLU A 448 -8.12 23.47 -0.14
C GLU A 448 -9.10 24.63 0.10
N VAL A 449 -8.69 25.60 0.92
CA VAL A 449 -9.54 26.74 1.29
C VAL A 449 -8.75 28.04 1.30
N PRO A 450 -9.39 29.22 1.16
CA PRO A 450 -8.76 30.50 1.40
C PRO A 450 -8.08 30.56 2.77
N GLU A 451 -6.89 31.15 2.84
CA GLU A 451 -6.08 31.20 4.08
C GLU A 451 -6.87 31.74 5.28
N ARG A 452 -7.69 32.77 5.06
CA ARG A 452 -8.56 33.37 6.08
C ARG A 452 -9.61 32.42 6.68
N LEU A 453 -9.90 31.29 6.03
CA LEU A 453 -10.87 30.28 6.47
C LEU A 453 -10.20 29.01 7.03
N ALA A 454 -8.87 28.96 7.06
CA ALA A 454 -8.14 27.74 7.40
C ALA A 454 -8.50 27.18 8.79
N THR A 455 -8.68 28.05 9.79
CA THR A 455 -9.06 27.65 11.15
C THR A 455 -10.46 27.04 11.21
N ASP A 456 -11.44 27.68 10.59
CA ASP A 456 -12.82 27.18 10.55
C ASP A 456 -12.91 25.87 9.77
N ALA A 457 -12.17 25.78 8.67
CA ALA A 457 -12.08 24.57 7.85
C ALA A 457 -11.44 23.41 8.63
N ALA A 458 -10.41 23.67 9.44
CA ALA A 458 -9.78 22.66 10.31
C ALA A 458 -10.75 22.16 11.39
N LEU A 459 -11.53 23.05 12.01
CA LEU A 459 -12.55 22.68 13.00
C LEU A 459 -13.68 21.86 12.37
N ASN A 460 -14.13 22.23 11.17
CA ASN A 460 -15.14 21.44 10.45
C ASN A 460 -14.59 20.06 10.07
N LEU A 461 -13.36 19.99 9.57
CA LEU A 461 -12.70 18.74 9.22
C LEU A 461 -12.58 17.82 10.44
N GLN A 462 -12.15 18.35 11.59
CA GLN A 462 -12.07 17.60 12.85
C GLN A 462 -13.44 17.15 13.38
N LYS A 463 -14.52 17.90 13.11
CA LYS A 463 -15.87 17.50 13.52
C LYS A 463 -16.43 16.36 12.65
N VAL A 464 -16.07 16.35 11.37
CA VAL A 464 -16.53 15.35 10.39
C VAL A 464 -15.75 14.03 10.49
N MET A 465 -14.45 14.11 10.80
CA MET A 465 -13.55 12.97 10.97
C MET A 465 -13.57 12.42 12.40
#